data_AF-A0ABD7A175-F1
#
_entry.id   AF-A0ABD7A175-F1
#
_cell.length_a   1.000
_cell.length_b   1.000
_cell.length_c   1.000
_cell.angle_alpha   90.00
_cell.angle_beta   90.00
_cell.angle_gamma   90.00
#
_symmetry.space_group_name_H-M   'P 1'
#
loop_
_entity.id
_entity.type
_entity.pdbx_description
1 polymer ?
#
loop_
_entity_poly.entity_id
_entity_poly.type
_entity_poly.pdbx_seq_one_letter_code
_entity_poly.pdbx_strand_id
1 'polypeptide(L)'
;MVKFKVVRAFKDIEHNQHKYKVGELYPAEGYNNPRVELLTNQIKNKYDKVYIVPLDKLTKQELLELCESLQKKRLVQWLKVKSSTY
;
A
#
# COMPACT_ATOMS: atom_id res chain seq x y z
N MET A 1 -12.90 -3.35 -6.17
CA MET A 1 -12.38 -2.44 -5.12
C MET A 1 -11.30 -1.56 -5.72
N VAL A 2 -11.36 -0.25 -5.48
CA VAL A 2 -10.31 0.68 -5.94
C VAL A 2 -9.05 0.43 -5.10
N LYS A 3 -7.91 0.28 -5.78
CA LYS A 3 -6.60 0.14 -5.13
C LYS A 3 -5.88 1.48 -5.15
N PHE A 4 -5.11 1.75 -4.11
CA PHE A 4 -4.36 2.98 -3.91
C PHE A 4 -2.89 2.64 -3.67
N LYS A 5 -2.00 3.46 -4.22
CA LYS A 5 -0.57 3.40 -3.87
C LYS A 5 -0.36 4.17 -2.59
N VAL A 6 0.31 3.55 -1.64
CA VAL A 6 0.81 4.21 -0.44
C VAL A 6 1.98 5.09 -0.85
N VAL A 7 1.80 6.41 -0.79
CA VAL A 7 2.86 7.39 -1.09
C VAL A 7 3.61 7.80 0.18
N ARG A 8 3.02 7.58 1.35
CA ARG A 8 3.63 7.87 2.64
C ARG A 8 3.40 6.74 3.61
N ALA A 9 4.45 6.28 4.26
CA ALA A 9 4.32 5.22 5.24
C ALA A 9 3.41 5.65 6.40
N PHE A 10 2.47 4.78 6.78
CA PHE A 10 1.57 5.00 7.91
C PHE A 10 1.30 3.70 8.65
N LYS A 11 0.90 3.84 9.89
CA LYS A 11 0.46 2.72 10.74
C LYS A 11 -1.05 2.80 10.85
N ASP A 12 -1.74 1.80 10.34
CA ASP A 12 -3.18 1.69 10.48
C ASP A 12 -3.50 0.95 11.77
N ILE A 13 -4.10 1.64 12.75
CA ILE A 13 -4.39 1.08 14.07
C ILE A 13 -5.60 0.13 13.97
N GLU A 14 -6.57 0.43 13.10
CA GLU A 14 -7.78 -0.38 12.93
C GLU A 14 -7.49 -1.68 12.16
N HIS A 15 -6.49 -1.67 11.28
CA HIS A 15 -6.00 -2.87 10.63
C HIS A 15 -4.87 -3.55 11.42
N ASN A 16 -5.14 -3.96 12.67
CA ASN A 16 -4.19 -4.71 13.52
C ASN A 16 -2.80 -4.08 13.60
N GLN A 17 -2.74 -2.74 13.69
CA GLN A 17 -1.47 -2.01 13.73
C GLN A 17 -0.56 -2.21 12.49
N HIS A 18 -1.13 -2.59 11.35
CA HIS A 18 -0.40 -2.86 10.13
C HIS A 18 0.34 -1.62 9.65
N LYS A 19 1.64 -1.80 9.37
CA LYS A 19 2.52 -0.73 8.90
C LYS A 19 2.61 -0.79 7.39
N TYR A 20 1.88 0.09 6.72
CA TYR A 20 1.97 0.27 5.29
C TYR A 20 3.21 1.09 4.95
N LYS A 21 4.04 0.58 4.03
CA LYS A 21 5.23 1.26 3.52
C LYS A 21 4.93 1.97 2.20
N VAL A 22 5.77 2.94 1.85
CA VAL A 22 5.71 3.61 0.55
C VAL A 22 5.88 2.59 -0.57
N GLY A 23 5.06 2.69 -1.61
CA GLY A 23 5.03 1.74 -2.71
C GLY A 23 4.29 0.43 -2.41
N GLU A 24 3.48 0.38 -1.35
CA GLU A 24 2.53 -0.71 -1.14
C GLU A 24 1.15 -0.39 -1.70
N LEU A 25 0.36 -1.45 -1.90
CA LEU A 25 -1.04 -1.31 -2.27
C LEU A 25 -1.91 -1.30 -1.02
N TYR A 26 -2.84 -0.37 -1.01
CA TYR A 26 -3.88 -0.23 0.00
C TYR A 26 -5.26 -0.26 -0.66
N PRO A 27 -6.28 -0.89 -0.06
CA PRO A 27 -6.20 -1.76 1.12
C PRO A 27 -5.54 -3.12 0.85
N ALA A 28 -5.12 -3.80 1.92
CA ALA A 28 -4.64 -5.18 1.82
C ALA A 28 -5.80 -6.13 1.43
N GLU A 29 -5.47 -7.25 0.80
CA GLU A 29 -6.47 -8.28 0.49
C GLU A 29 -7.13 -8.79 1.79
N GLY A 30 -8.46 -8.84 1.79
CA GLY A 30 -9.25 -9.19 2.98
C GLY A 30 -9.61 -8.03 3.91
N TYR A 31 -9.10 -6.81 3.66
CA TYR A 31 -9.46 -5.64 4.46
C TYR A 31 -10.67 -4.89 3.88
N ASN A 32 -11.84 -5.11 4.49
CA ASN A 32 -13.14 -4.64 3.99
C ASN A 32 -13.56 -3.23 4.43
N ASN A 33 -12.93 -2.65 5.46
CA ASN A 33 -13.24 -1.30 5.96
C ASN A 33 -12.09 -0.31 5.75
N PRO A 34 -11.74 0.01 4.48
CA PRO A 34 -10.61 0.88 4.22
C PRO A 34 -10.96 2.35 4.49
N ARG A 35 -10.19 3.01 5.36
CA ARG A 35 -10.30 4.46 5.68
C ARG A 35 -9.75 5.37 4.58
N VAL A 36 -10.09 5.08 3.33
CA VAL A 36 -9.55 5.76 2.14
C VAL A 36 -9.76 7.27 2.22
N GLU A 37 -10.95 7.71 2.65
CA GLU A 37 -11.31 9.13 2.71
C GLU A 37 -10.40 9.94 3.64
N LEU A 38 -9.96 9.35 4.76
CA LEU A 38 -9.10 10.00 5.75
C LEU A 38 -7.64 10.03 5.32
N LEU A 39 -7.21 9.03 4.56
CA LEU A 39 -5.84 8.89 4.06
C LEU A 39 -5.62 9.65 2.74
N THR A 40 -6.69 9.88 1.99
CA THR A 40 -6.71 10.67 0.74
C THR A 40 -6.88 12.16 1.00
N ASN A 41 -7.75 12.57 1.93
CA ASN A 41 -8.02 13.98 2.15
C ASN A 41 -6.94 14.64 3.00
N GLN A 42 -6.20 15.55 2.36
CA GLN A 42 -5.32 16.49 3.04
C GLN A 42 -6.10 17.37 4.03
N ILE A 43 -7.27 17.88 3.63
CA ILE A 43 -8.08 18.89 4.33
C ILE A 43 -8.69 18.37 5.65
N LYS A 44 -9.02 17.07 5.72
CA LYS A 44 -9.70 16.44 6.87
C LYS A 44 -8.73 15.79 7.86
N ASN A 45 -7.44 15.76 7.54
CA ASN A 45 -6.46 15.02 8.32
C ASN A 45 -5.69 15.94 9.26
N LYS A 46 -5.48 15.51 10.50
CA LYS A 46 -4.76 16.28 11.55
C LYS A 46 -3.36 16.72 11.13
N TYR A 47 -2.79 16.05 10.13
CA TYR A 47 -1.42 16.24 9.66
C TYR A 47 -1.29 16.94 8.31
N ASP A 48 -2.40 17.33 7.67
CA ASP A 48 -2.46 17.97 6.35
C ASP A 48 -1.58 17.25 5.30
N LYS A 49 -1.64 15.91 5.30
CA LYS A 49 -0.76 15.05 4.48
C LYS A 49 -1.56 13.96 3.79
N VAL A 50 -1.24 13.73 2.51
CA VAL A 50 -1.75 12.63 1.70
C VAL A 50 -0.90 11.38 1.96
N TYR A 51 -1.55 10.27 2.29
CA TYR A 51 -0.89 8.99 2.59
C TYR A 51 -1.05 7.96 1.48
N ILE A 52 -2.19 8.01 0.79
CA ILE A 52 -2.52 7.11 -0.32
C ILE A 52 -2.98 7.92 -1.52
N VAL A 53 -2.66 7.43 -2.72
CA VAL A 53 -3.06 8.05 -3.98
C VAL A 53 -3.71 7.01 -4.87
N PRO A 54 -4.86 7.32 -5.51
CA PRO A 54 -5.49 6.40 -6.45
C PRO A 54 -4.57 6.13 -7.63
N LEU A 55 -4.52 4.87 -8.06
CA LEU A 55 -3.69 4.46 -9.20
C LEU A 55 -3.99 5.24 -10.49
N ASP A 56 -5.23 5.72 -10.64
CA ASP A 56 -5.66 6.56 -11.76
C ASP A 56 -4.92 7.90 -11.87
N LYS A 57 -4.49 8.46 -10.73
CA LYS A 57 -3.72 9.71 -10.69
C LYS A 57 -2.22 9.50 -10.83
N LEU A 58 -1.74 8.26 -10.86
CA LEU A 58 -0.32 7.97 -11.02
C LEU A 58 0.08 8.03 -12.50
N THR A 59 1.32 8.46 -12.74
CA THR A 59 1.93 8.38 -14.06
C THR A 59 2.27 6.92 -14.41
N LYS A 60 2.42 6.64 -15.70
CA LYS A 60 2.83 5.32 -16.19
C LYS A 60 4.13 4.83 -15.54
N GLN A 61 5.07 5.74 -15.31
CA GLN A 61 6.36 5.44 -14.66
C GLN A 61 6.15 5.00 -13.21
N GLU A 62 5.39 5.78 -12.43
CA GLU A 62 5.09 5.48 -11.03
C GLU A 62 4.33 4.15 -10.84
N LEU A 63 3.49 3.78 -11.82
CA LEU A 63 2.78 2.51 -11.88
C LEU A 63 3.71 1.33 -12.22
N LEU A 64 4.66 1.53 -13.13
CA LEU A 64 5.63 0.51 -13.50
C LEU A 64 6.54 0.18 -12.30
N GLU A 65 7.08 1.21 -11.64
CA GLU A 65 7.91 1.04 -10.44
C GLU A 65 7.16 0.32 -9.32
N LEU A 66 5.86 0.64 -9.15
CA LEU A 66 5.00 -0.05 -8.19
C LEU A 66 4.86 -1.54 -8.53
N CYS A 67 4.60 -1.85 -9.80
CA CYS A 67 4.45 -3.23 -10.28
C CYS A 67 5.74 -4.04 -10.06
N GLU A 68 6.90 -3.48 -10.41
CA GLU A 68 8.20 -4.12 -10.22
C GLU A 68 8.51 -4.37 -8.74
N SER A 69 8.21 -3.40 -7.87
CA SER A 69 8.39 -3.54 -6.42
C SER A 69 7.53 -4.69 -5.86
N LEU A 70 6.28 -4.81 -6.30
CA LEU A 70 5.38 -5.89 -5.90
C LEU A 70 5.85 -7.25 -6.42
N GLN A 71 6.32 -7.34 -7.66
CA GLN A 71 6.88 -8.58 -8.21
C GLN A 71 8.11 -9.02 -7.42
N LYS A 72 9.04 -8.10 -7.12
CA LYS A 72 10.24 -8.40 -6.33
C LYS A 72 9.87 -8.92 -4.93
N LYS A 73 8.92 -8.28 -4.25
CA LYS A 73 8.43 -8.76 -2.93
C LYS A 73 7.85 -10.17 -3.01
N ARG A 74 6.99 -10.43 -4.01
CA ARG A 74 6.39 -11.75 -4.20
C ARG A 74 7.45 -12.82 -4.47
N LEU A 75 8.46 -12.52 -5.28
CA LEU A 75 9.56 -13.42 -5.58
C LEU A 75 10.38 -13.75 -4.32
N VAL A 76 10.74 -12.73 -3.54
CA VAL A 76 11.49 -12.90 -2.27
C VAL A 76 10.69 -13.75 -1.27
N GLN A 77 9.39 -13.51 -1.16
CA GLN A 77 8.53 -14.29 -0.27
C GLN A 77 8.44 -15.76 -0.72
N TRP A 78 8.35 -16.01 -2.03
CA TRP A 78 8.32 -17.36 -2.57
C TRP A 78 9.65 -18.11 -2.36
N LEU A 79 10.78 -17.44 -2.57
CA LEU A 79 12.11 -18.00 -2.28
C LEU A 79 12.25 -18.38 -0.80
N LYS A 80 11.77 -17.51 0.11
CA LYS A 80 11.82 -17.78 1.56
C LYS A 80 11.00 -19.01 1.96
N VAL A 81 9.83 -19.21 1.35
CA VAL A 81 9.01 -20.42 1.58
C VAL A 81 9.74 -21.66 1.08
N LYS A 82 10.37 -21.60 -0.10
CA LYS A 82 11.13 -22.74 -0.63
C LYS A 82 12.34 -23.11 0.22
N SER A 83 13.12 -22.14 0.70
CA SER A 83 14.29 -22.40 1.56
C SER A 83 13.93 -22.93 2.95
N SER A 84 12.69 -22.75 3.40
CA SER A 84 12.24 -23.25 4.71
C SER A 84 11.64 -24.66 4.66
N THR A 85 11.55 -25.26 3.46
CA THR A 85 10.96 -26.60 3.23
C THR A 85 12.04 -27.67 2.95
N TYR A 86 13.32 -27.34 3.17
CA TYR A 86 14.47 -28.25 3.01
C TYR A 86 15.25 -28.35 4.32
#